data_AF-A0A8T4AMW2-F1
#
_entry.id   AF-A0A8T4AMW2-F1
#
_cell.length_a   1.000
_cell.length_b   1.000
_cell.length_c   1.000
_cell.angle_alpha   90.00
_cell.angle_beta   90.00
_cell.angle_gamma   90.00
#
_symmetry.space_group_name_H-M   'P 1'
#
loop_
_entity.id
_entity.type
_entity.pdbx_description
1 polymer ?
#
loop_
_entity_poly.entity_id
_entity_poly.type
_entity_poly.pdbx_seq_one_letter_code
_entity_poly.pdbx_strand_id
1 'polypeptide(L)'
;EHGAAPNLTYDERYSVMWYLAGSDLSEFLELALEYGGDANWLGGNSTIINPAITFGRVENIKILIDAGADVNFQNRVSGGTPLHAAGGTRQYQIAYMLLEAGADPRINDNNGQNGLLGPIEKSGRPGGDDVYAWRQKVIEYLRGIGMEVTPQDP
;
A
#
# COMPACT_ATOMS: atom_id res chain seq x y z
N GLU A 1 -1.46 -8.56 27.03
CA GLU A 1 -1.16 -9.11 28.38
C GLU A 1 -1.97 -10.35 28.79
N HIS A 2 -3.27 -10.46 28.49
CA HIS A 2 -4.10 -11.61 28.94
C HIS A 2 -4.46 -12.65 27.83
N GLY A 3 -3.65 -12.79 26.78
CA GLY A 3 -3.86 -13.83 25.75
C GLY A 3 -4.92 -13.55 24.68
N ALA A 4 -5.29 -12.29 24.47
CA ALA A 4 -6.08 -11.90 23.30
C ALA A 4 -5.28 -12.24 22.03
N ALA A 5 -5.89 -12.98 21.08
CA ALA A 5 -5.22 -13.29 19.83
C ALA A 5 -5.50 -12.15 18.82
N PRO A 6 -4.52 -11.30 18.49
CA PRO A 6 -4.72 -10.14 17.61
C PRO A 6 -5.18 -10.53 16.19
N ASN A 7 -4.92 -11.77 15.79
CA ASN A 7 -5.31 -12.33 14.50
C ASN A 7 -6.76 -12.88 14.48
N LEU A 8 -7.49 -12.86 15.61
CA LEU A 8 -8.87 -13.35 15.63
C LEU A 8 -9.75 -12.48 14.73
N THR A 9 -10.32 -13.13 13.74
CA THR A 9 -11.36 -12.60 12.86
C THR A 9 -12.69 -12.52 13.59
N TYR A 10 -13.39 -11.39 13.47
CA TYR A 10 -14.82 -11.33 13.84
C TYR A 10 -15.71 -11.93 12.73
N ASP A 11 -15.25 -11.83 11.47
CA ASP A 11 -15.66 -12.65 10.33
C ASP A 11 -14.46 -12.89 9.40
N GLU A 12 -14.56 -13.80 8.43
CA GLU A 12 -13.46 -14.20 7.51
C GLU A 12 -12.78 -13.02 6.77
N ARG A 13 -13.37 -11.82 6.79
CA ARG A 13 -12.87 -10.62 6.10
C ARG A 13 -12.19 -9.62 7.03
N TYR A 14 -12.57 -9.53 8.30
CA TYR A 14 -12.11 -8.45 9.19
C TYR A 14 -11.61 -8.97 10.55
N SER A 15 -10.30 -8.81 10.78
CA SER A 15 -9.65 -8.99 12.09
C SER A 15 -9.45 -7.65 12.79
N VAL A 16 -9.15 -7.69 14.09
CA VAL A 16 -8.76 -6.49 14.86
C VAL A 16 -7.59 -5.78 14.21
N MET A 17 -6.58 -6.54 13.74
CA MET A 17 -5.45 -5.98 13.00
C MET A 17 -5.84 -5.27 11.71
N TRP A 18 -6.78 -5.82 10.94
CA TRP A 18 -7.26 -5.17 9.72
C TRP A 18 -7.89 -3.81 10.03
N TYR A 19 -8.74 -3.75 11.06
CA TYR A 19 -9.36 -2.49 11.48
C TYR A 19 -8.32 -1.47 11.94
N LEU A 20 -7.39 -1.91 12.80
CA LEU A 20 -6.32 -1.07 13.32
C LEU A 20 -5.47 -0.47 12.18
N ALA A 21 -5.12 -1.28 11.18
CA ALA A 21 -4.33 -0.85 10.02
C ALA A 21 -4.99 0.32 9.25
N GLY A 22 -6.32 0.34 9.11
CA GLY A 22 -7.05 1.44 8.46
C GLY A 22 -7.39 2.63 9.37
N SER A 23 -7.15 2.53 10.67
CA SER A 23 -7.53 3.53 11.68
C SER A 23 -6.38 4.48 12.02
N ASP A 24 -6.63 5.47 12.88
CA ASP A 24 -5.59 6.33 13.48
C ASP A 24 -5.04 5.79 14.81
N LEU A 25 -5.33 4.52 15.14
CA LEU A 25 -4.91 3.87 16.38
C LEU A 25 -3.56 3.16 16.23
N SER A 26 -2.54 3.88 15.75
CA SER A 26 -1.21 3.33 15.44
C SER A 26 -0.56 2.61 16.62
N GLU A 27 -0.68 3.17 17.82
CA GLU A 27 -0.17 2.57 19.06
C GLU A 27 -0.77 1.18 19.33
N PHE A 28 -2.06 0.99 19.02
CA PHE A 28 -2.72 -0.31 19.16
C PHE A 28 -2.33 -1.28 18.04
N LEU A 29 -2.02 -0.77 16.84
CA LEU A 29 -1.49 -1.59 15.76
C LEU A 29 -0.10 -2.14 16.11
N GLU A 30 0.80 -1.28 16.59
CA GLU A 30 2.13 -1.68 17.09
C GLU A 30 2.00 -2.72 18.21
N LEU A 31 1.13 -2.45 19.19
CA LEU A 31 0.88 -3.38 20.29
C LEU A 31 0.34 -4.73 19.77
N ALA A 32 -0.55 -4.72 18.78
CA ALA A 32 -1.07 -5.96 18.21
C ALA A 32 0.06 -6.78 17.55
N LEU A 33 0.98 -6.12 16.82
CA LEU A 33 2.14 -6.76 16.19
C LEU A 33 3.12 -7.31 17.23
N GLU A 34 3.44 -6.53 18.27
CA GLU A 34 4.33 -6.93 19.37
C GLU A 34 3.83 -8.22 20.07
N TYR A 35 2.51 -8.36 20.21
CA TYR A 35 1.88 -9.51 20.86
C TYR A 35 1.43 -10.62 19.88
N GLY A 36 2.15 -10.79 18.77
CA GLY A 36 1.98 -11.92 17.85
C GLY A 36 1.01 -11.68 16.68
N GLY A 37 0.71 -10.41 16.41
CA GLY A 37 0.02 -9.99 15.20
C GLY A 37 0.83 -10.29 13.95
N ASP A 38 0.19 -10.78 12.90
CA ASP A 38 0.83 -11.09 11.63
C ASP A 38 0.69 -9.91 10.65
N ALA A 39 1.82 -9.25 10.34
CA ALA A 39 1.90 -8.16 9.37
C ALA A 39 1.46 -8.55 7.95
N ASN A 40 1.42 -9.85 7.67
CA ASN A 40 1.05 -10.45 6.39
C ASN A 40 -0.30 -11.16 6.43
N TRP A 41 -1.06 -10.98 7.51
CA TRP A 41 -2.37 -11.58 7.63
C TRP A 41 -3.27 -11.18 6.45
N LEU A 42 -4.10 -12.13 5.99
CA LEU A 42 -4.96 -11.94 4.83
C LEU A 42 -6.40 -11.69 5.30
N GLY A 43 -6.84 -10.43 5.21
CA GLY A 43 -8.23 -10.02 5.38
C GLY A 43 -9.04 -10.40 4.16
N GLY A 44 -9.57 -11.61 4.15
CA GLY A 44 -10.16 -12.22 2.97
C GLY A 44 -9.11 -12.42 1.86
N ASN A 45 -9.06 -11.50 0.90
CA ASN A 45 -8.26 -11.66 -0.32
C ASN A 45 -7.02 -10.74 -0.40
N SER A 46 -6.79 -9.86 0.59
CA SER A 46 -5.75 -8.82 0.55
C SER A 46 -4.97 -8.71 1.87
N THR A 47 -3.71 -8.28 1.80
CA THR A 47 -2.86 -8.00 2.98
C THR A 47 -3.36 -6.81 3.81
N ILE A 48 -3.08 -6.83 5.11
CA ILE A 48 -3.50 -5.78 6.06
C ILE A 48 -2.89 -4.40 5.80
N ILE A 49 -1.86 -4.27 4.96
CA ILE A 49 -1.35 -2.96 4.54
C ILE A 49 -2.33 -2.21 3.62
N ASN A 50 -3.21 -2.93 2.92
CA ASN A 50 -4.16 -2.32 1.97
C ASN A 50 -5.18 -1.36 2.60
N PRO A 51 -5.84 -1.64 3.74
CA PRO A 51 -6.67 -0.63 4.40
C PRO A 51 -5.87 0.60 4.81
N ALA A 52 -4.62 0.45 5.30
CA ALA A 52 -3.77 1.60 5.63
C ALA A 52 -3.52 2.49 4.40
N ILE A 53 -3.23 1.89 3.24
CA ILE A 53 -3.08 2.59 1.95
C ILE A 53 -4.40 3.24 1.50
N THR A 54 -5.51 2.51 1.57
CA THR A 54 -6.83 2.99 1.13
C THR A 54 -7.24 4.25 1.89
N PHE A 55 -6.95 4.30 3.18
CA PHE A 55 -7.28 5.44 4.05
C PHE A 55 -6.12 6.43 4.24
N GLY A 56 -4.98 6.26 3.56
CA GLY A 56 -3.85 7.19 3.63
C GLY A 56 -3.15 7.24 4.99
N ARG A 57 -3.18 6.14 5.77
CA ARG A 57 -2.58 6.04 7.11
C ARG A 57 -1.06 5.86 7.00
N VAL A 58 -0.36 6.94 6.69
CA VAL A 58 1.10 6.96 6.49
C VAL A 58 1.86 6.29 7.63
N GLU A 59 1.48 6.56 8.88
CA GLU A 59 2.18 5.98 10.04
C GLU A 59 1.98 4.46 10.14
N ASN A 60 0.74 3.98 9.98
CA ASN A 60 0.47 2.55 9.96
C ASN A 60 1.15 1.82 8.80
N ILE A 61 1.32 2.48 7.65
CA ILE A 61 2.06 1.90 6.52
C ILE A 61 3.52 1.69 6.91
N LYS A 62 4.17 2.64 7.60
CA LYS A 62 5.55 2.46 8.09
C LYS A 62 5.61 1.32 9.10
N ILE A 63 4.75 1.33 10.12
CA ILE A 63 4.67 0.28 11.15
C ILE A 63 4.57 -1.11 10.52
N LEU A 64 3.70 -1.26 9.51
CA LEU A 64 3.50 -2.53 8.82
C LEU A 64 4.70 -2.94 7.97
N ILE A 65 5.34 -1.99 7.26
CA ILE A 65 6.56 -2.25 6.50
C ILE A 65 7.70 -2.67 7.43
N ASP A 66 7.89 -1.97 8.54
CA ASP A 66 8.92 -2.27 9.55
C ASP A 66 8.67 -3.64 10.21
N ALA A 67 7.40 -4.04 10.33
CA ALA A 67 7.00 -5.37 10.78
C ALA A 67 7.08 -6.47 9.69
N GLY A 68 7.57 -6.15 8.49
CA GLY A 68 7.81 -7.12 7.42
C GLY A 68 6.59 -7.43 6.55
N ALA A 69 5.66 -6.47 6.39
CA ALA A 69 4.56 -6.62 5.44
C ALA A 69 5.06 -6.80 4.00
N ASP A 70 4.46 -7.76 3.29
CA ASP A 70 4.75 -8.07 1.89
C ASP A 70 4.13 -7.00 0.98
N VAL A 71 4.98 -6.06 0.57
CA VAL A 71 4.63 -4.97 -0.35
C VAL A 71 4.39 -5.43 -1.79
N ASN A 72 4.65 -6.70 -2.10
CA ASN A 72 4.49 -7.30 -3.42
C ASN A 72 3.35 -8.33 -3.50
N PHE A 73 2.65 -8.58 -2.39
CA PHE A 73 1.55 -9.54 -2.37
C PHE A 73 0.48 -9.19 -3.41
N GLN A 74 0.17 -10.13 -4.30
CA GLN A 74 -0.91 -10.01 -5.27
C GLN A 74 -2.21 -10.55 -4.67
N ASN A 75 -3.22 -9.68 -4.54
CA ASN A 75 -4.52 -10.09 -4.04
C ASN A 75 -5.20 -11.10 -4.99
N ARG A 76 -5.95 -12.04 -4.44
CA ARG A 76 -6.49 -13.18 -5.21
C ARG A 76 -7.59 -12.80 -6.22
N VAL A 77 -8.18 -11.62 -6.09
CA VAL A 77 -9.34 -11.20 -6.91
C VAL A 77 -8.88 -10.45 -8.15
N SER A 78 -8.10 -9.38 -7.98
CA SER A 78 -7.63 -8.54 -9.08
C SER A 78 -6.18 -8.77 -9.46
N GLY A 79 -5.40 -9.53 -8.68
CA GLY A 79 -3.96 -9.66 -8.88
C GLY A 79 -3.17 -8.39 -8.51
N GLY A 80 -3.85 -7.38 -7.98
CA GLY A 80 -3.23 -6.11 -7.60
C GLY A 80 -2.37 -6.21 -6.33
N THR A 81 -1.26 -5.49 -6.34
CA THR A 81 -0.32 -5.30 -5.21
C THR A 81 -0.68 -4.06 -4.38
N PRO A 82 -0.09 -3.89 -3.18
CA PRO A 82 -0.14 -2.62 -2.44
C PRO A 82 0.16 -1.38 -3.29
N LEU A 83 1.08 -1.49 -4.26
CA LEU A 83 1.41 -0.41 -5.17
C LEU A 83 0.25 -0.04 -6.12
N HIS A 84 -0.54 -1.03 -6.57
CA HIS A 84 -1.76 -0.77 -7.36
C HIS A 84 -2.80 0.01 -6.56
N ALA A 85 -2.94 -0.29 -5.27
CA ALA A 85 -3.85 0.43 -4.39
C ALA A 85 -3.44 1.91 -4.25
N ALA A 86 -2.14 2.17 -4.05
CA ALA A 86 -1.60 3.53 -3.96
C ALA A 86 -1.73 4.30 -5.29
N GLY A 87 -1.52 3.62 -6.42
CA GLY A 87 -1.70 4.19 -7.77
C GLY A 87 -3.15 4.58 -8.06
N GLY A 88 -4.11 3.69 -7.75
CA GLY A 88 -5.54 3.94 -7.95
C GLY A 88 -6.09 5.13 -7.17
N THR A 89 -5.49 5.46 -6.02
CA THR A 89 -5.87 6.61 -5.18
C THR A 89 -5.02 7.86 -5.39
N ARG A 90 -4.04 7.82 -6.32
CA ARG A 90 -3.06 8.90 -6.60
C ARG A 90 -2.26 9.35 -5.37
N GLN A 91 -2.06 8.45 -4.40
CA GLN A 91 -1.30 8.74 -3.19
C GLN A 91 0.21 8.56 -3.46
N TYR A 92 0.80 9.44 -4.26
CA TYR A 92 2.19 9.28 -4.71
C TYR A 92 3.23 9.26 -3.59
N GLN A 93 2.95 9.90 -2.44
CA GLN A 93 3.80 9.77 -1.25
C GLN A 93 3.86 8.32 -0.76
N ILE A 94 2.70 7.65 -0.67
CA ILE A 94 2.60 6.26 -0.24
C ILE A 94 3.17 5.33 -1.31
N ALA A 95 2.94 5.61 -2.59
CA ALA A 95 3.59 4.89 -3.68
C ALA A 95 5.13 4.95 -3.55
N TYR A 96 5.68 6.14 -3.29
CA TYR A 96 7.11 6.30 -3.08
C TYR A 96 7.62 5.52 -1.87
N MET A 97 6.90 5.55 -0.74
CA MET A 97 7.25 4.75 0.45
C MET A 97 7.28 3.24 0.15
N LEU A 98 6.31 2.73 -0.62
CA LEU A 98 6.27 1.32 -1.02
C LEU A 98 7.44 0.97 -1.95
N LEU A 99 7.80 1.87 -2.88
CA LEU A 99 8.95 1.67 -3.77
C LEU A 99 10.28 1.61 -2.99
N GLU A 100 10.49 2.53 -2.04
CA GLU A 100 11.65 2.52 -1.15
C GLU A 100 11.71 1.24 -0.30
N ALA A 101 10.55 0.67 0.04
CA ALA A 101 10.43 -0.61 0.75
C ALA A 101 10.58 -1.84 -0.17
N GLY A 102 10.90 -1.68 -1.46
CA GLY A 102 11.16 -2.77 -2.38
C GLY A 102 9.93 -3.31 -3.12
N ALA A 103 8.84 -2.54 -3.20
CA ALA A 103 7.74 -2.86 -4.10
C ALA A 103 8.21 -2.88 -5.56
N ASP A 104 7.88 -3.93 -6.30
CA ASP A 104 8.21 -4.08 -7.71
C ASP A 104 7.11 -3.43 -8.58
N PRO A 105 7.40 -2.28 -9.23
CA PRO A 105 6.45 -1.59 -10.09
C PRO A 105 6.16 -2.30 -11.41
N ARG A 106 6.79 -3.45 -11.68
CA ARG A 106 6.60 -4.23 -12.91
C ARG A 106 5.58 -5.36 -12.75
N ILE A 107 5.12 -5.63 -11.52
CA ILE A 107 4.06 -6.61 -11.29
C ILE A 107 2.77 -6.09 -11.92
N ASN A 108 2.14 -6.92 -12.75
CA ASN A 108 0.87 -6.62 -13.38
C ASN A 108 -0.29 -7.23 -12.58
N ASP A 109 -1.39 -6.48 -12.50
CA ASP A 109 -2.69 -7.01 -12.10
C ASP A 109 -3.28 -7.94 -13.18
N ASN A 110 -4.45 -8.52 -12.91
CA ASN A 110 -5.16 -9.41 -13.83
C ASN A 110 -5.63 -8.71 -15.12
N ASN A 111 -5.60 -7.39 -15.17
CA ASN A 111 -5.90 -6.60 -16.37
C ASN A 111 -4.64 -6.26 -17.19
N GLY A 112 -3.46 -6.74 -16.77
CA GLY A 112 -2.19 -6.41 -17.40
C GLY A 112 -1.70 -4.99 -17.09
N GLN A 113 -2.29 -4.31 -16.11
CA GLN A 113 -1.84 -3.00 -15.67
C GLN A 113 -0.81 -3.17 -14.58
N ASN A 114 0.29 -2.43 -14.65
CA ASN A 114 1.21 -2.33 -13.52
C ASN A 114 0.75 -1.25 -12.52
N GLY A 115 1.33 -1.28 -11.32
CA GLY A 115 0.85 -0.50 -10.18
C GLY A 115 0.85 1.02 -10.33
N LEU A 116 1.64 1.60 -11.24
CA LEU A 116 1.83 3.06 -11.33
C LEU A 116 1.78 3.68 -12.73
N LEU A 117 2.13 2.98 -13.81
CA LEU A 117 2.23 3.60 -15.15
C LEU A 117 0.88 4.12 -15.62
N GLY A 118 -0.17 3.30 -15.58
CA GLY A 118 -1.52 3.73 -15.98
C GLY A 118 -2.00 4.99 -15.24
N PRO A 119 -1.93 5.03 -13.89
CA PRO A 119 -2.26 6.22 -13.11
C PRO A 119 -1.38 7.45 -13.38
N ILE A 120 -0.07 7.28 -13.59
CA ILE A 120 0.87 8.39 -13.86
C ILE A 120 0.63 8.99 -15.25
N GLU A 121 0.40 8.16 -16.25
CA GLU A 121 0.16 8.57 -17.63
C GLU A 121 -1.19 9.28 -17.79
N LYS A 122 -2.25 8.79 -17.13
CA LYS A 122 -3.61 9.33 -17.24
C LYS A 122 -3.87 10.56 -16.37
N SER A 123 -2.90 11.04 -15.60
CA SER A 123 -3.10 12.11 -14.61
C SER A 123 -3.19 13.50 -15.24
N GLY A 124 -4.15 13.74 -16.15
CA GLY A 124 -4.52 15.08 -16.63
C GLY A 124 -5.44 15.84 -15.66
N ARG A 125 -5.56 15.39 -14.39
CA ARG A 125 -6.40 16.04 -13.37
C ARG A 125 -5.51 16.86 -12.42
N PRO A 126 -5.82 18.15 -12.19
CA PRO A 126 -5.08 18.97 -11.24
C PRO A 126 -4.98 18.29 -9.87
N GLY A 127 -3.76 18.21 -9.31
CA GLY A 127 -3.50 17.97 -7.89
C GLY A 127 -3.00 19.24 -7.22
N GLY A 128 -2.86 19.23 -5.89
CA GLY A 128 -2.10 20.28 -5.19
C GLY A 128 -0.59 20.12 -5.43
N ASP A 129 0.19 21.16 -5.16
CA ASP A 129 1.64 21.20 -5.42
C ASP A 129 2.40 20.01 -4.79
N ASP A 130 2.01 19.59 -3.58
CA ASP A 130 2.60 18.45 -2.88
C ASP A 130 2.40 17.12 -3.64
N VAL A 131 1.26 16.96 -4.31
CA VAL A 131 0.95 15.78 -5.12
C VAL A 131 1.90 15.71 -6.32
N TYR A 132 2.23 16.85 -6.94
CA TYR A 132 3.19 16.91 -8.03
C TYR A 132 4.61 16.61 -7.58
N ALA A 133 5.03 17.14 -6.42
CA ALA A 133 6.36 16.87 -5.88
C ALA A 133 6.59 15.35 -5.66
N TRP A 134 5.63 14.67 -5.03
CA TRP A 134 5.72 13.22 -4.85
C TRP A 134 5.59 12.43 -6.14
N ARG A 135 4.75 12.88 -7.08
CA ARG A 135 4.67 12.26 -8.42
C ARG A 135 6.01 12.31 -9.13
N GLN A 136 6.72 13.44 -9.06
CA GLN A 136 8.05 13.55 -9.69
C GLN A 136 9.05 12.60 -9.05
N LYS A 137 9.09 12.49 -7.73
CA LYS A 137 9.94 11.51 -7.04
C LYS A 137 9.66 10.07 -7.48
N VAL A 138 8.39 9.71 -7.65
CA VAL A 138 8.00 8.40 -8.20
C VAL A 138 8.51 8.23 -9.63
N ILE A 139 8.32 9.22 -10.50
CA ILE A 139 8.80 9.17 -11.89
C ILE A 139 10.32 9.02 -11.94
N GLU A 140 11.05 9.77 -11.11
CA GLU A 140 12.50 9.69 -11.00
C GLU A 140 12.95 8.30 -10.53
N TYR A 141 12.30 7.74 -9.50
CA TYR A 141 12.58 6.38 -9.05
C TYR A 141 12.38 5.36 -10.19
N LEU A 142 11.23 5.42 -10.87
CA LEU A 142 10.90 4.50 -11.96
C LEU A 142 11.91 4.60 -13.12
N ARG A 143 12.32 5.81 -13.50
CA ARG A 143 13.38 6.03 -14.48
C ARG A 143 14.73 5.49 -14.00
N GLY A 144 15.05 5.65 -12.72
CA GLY A 144 16.27 5.14 -12.10
C GLY A 144 16.40 3.62 -12.19
N ILE A 145 15.28 2.89 -12.18
CA ILE A 145 15.25 1.43 -12.37
C ILE A 145 15.04 1.01 -13.84
N GLY A 146 15.14 1.95 -14.79
CA GLY A 146 15.07 1.69 -16.23
C GLY A 146 13.65 1.56 -16.80
N MET A 147 12.62 1.99 -16.08
CA MET A 147 11.26 2.04 -16.63
C MET A 147 11.06 3.31 -17.44
N GLU A 148 10.52 3.15 -18.64
CA GLU A 148 10.07 4.28 -19.45
C GLU A 148 8.76 4.81 -18.88
N VAL A 149 8.75 6.11 -18.54
CA VAL A 149 7.57 6.80 -18.03
C VAL A 149 7.36 8.06 -18.85
N THR A 150 6.25 8.10 -19.59
CA THR A 150 5.80 9.25 -20.38
C THR A 150 4.62 9.93 -19.68
N PRO A 151 4.87 10.77 -18.66
CA PRO A 151 3.80 11.51 -18.02
C PRO A 151 3.12 12.42 -19.04
N GLN A 152 1.79 12.39 -19.10
CA GLN A 152 1.04 13.44 -19.79
C GLN A 152 1.09 14.69 -18.89
N ASP A 153 1.47 15.82 -19.46
CA ASP A 153 1.33 17.11 -18.78
C ASP A 153 -0.17 17.47 -18.66
N PRO A 154 -0.58 18.17 -17.59
CA PRO A 154 -1.96 18.62 -17.39
C PRO A 154 -2.51 19.49 -18.53
#